data_AF-Q27SM8-F1
#
_entry.id   AF-Q27SM8-F1
#
_cell.length_a   1.000
_cell.length_b   1.000
_cell.length_c   1.000
_cell.angle_alpha   90.00
_cell.angle_beta   90.00
_cell.angle_gamma   90.00
#
_symmetry.space_group_name_H-M   'P 1'
#
loop_
_entity.id
_entity.type
_entity.pdbx_description
1 polymer ?
#
loop_
_entity_poly.entity_id
_entity_poly.type
_entity_poly.pdbx_seq_one_letter_code
_entity_poly.pdbx_strand_id
1 'polypeptide(L)'
;YTYVDKFWDSSIIPTLSKYIEIPNQSPAFDKEWKVAGHTDKAVALLTDWVKAQNVPGLELEVLQEDGRTPLIFMTVPSNGDLDRTILMYGHFDKQPPLTDSWAEGLHPYKPVIKDGKLYGRGGADDGYSIFAAICAIKSLKESGAHHSRIVIVIEGCEESGSPDLPHYISKLKDRIRVPDLIVCLDSGCGTYDQFWITTSLRGIVAGILKVEVTKEGSHS
;
A
#
# COMPACT_ATOMS: atom_id res chain seq x y z
N TYR A 1 -12.55 13.61 -15.25
CA TYR A 1 -11.65 12.48 -15.57
C TYR A 1 -10.37 12.91 -16.25
N THR A 2 -10.37 13.88 -17.18
CA THR A 2 -9.17 14.30 -17.92
C THR A 2 -7.91 14.66 -17.11
N TYR A 3 -8.04 15.19 -15.88
CA TYR A 3 -6.88 15.41 -14.99
C TYR A 3 -6.34 14.10 -14.43
N VAL A 4 -7.22 13.28 -13.85
CA VAL A 4 -6.90 12.00 -13.22
C VAL A 4 -6.21 11.10 -14.24
N ASP A 5 -6.80 10.91 -15.43
CA ASP A 5 -6.26 10.03 -16.46
C ASP A 5 -4.84 10.45 -16.87
N LYS A 6 -4.63 11.75 -17.12
CA LYS A 6 -3.30 12.30 -17.44
C LYS A 6 -2.30 12.11 -16.31
N PHE A 7 -2.74 12.28 -15.06
CA PHE A 7 -1.86 12.13 -13.91
C PHE A 7 -1.45 10.68 -13.69
N TRP A 8 -2.37 9.74 -13.93
CA TRP A 8 -2.06 8.32 -13.95
C TRP A 8 -1.01 8.00 -15.02
N ASP A 9 -1.25 8.37 -16.27
CA ASP A 9 -0.37 8.04 -17.40
C ASP A 9 1.02 8.69 -17.28
N SER A 10 1.08 9.96 -16.90
CA SER A 10 2.33 10.74 -16.92
C SER A 10 3.15 10.68 -15.63
N SER A 11 2.53 10.38 -14.48
CA SER A 11 3.21 10.45 -13.18
C SER A 11 3.15 9.14 -12.38
N ILE A 12 1.96 8.52 -12.29
CA ILE A 12 1.77 7.35 -11.43
C ILE A 12 2.33 6.10 -12.09
N ILE A 13 1.86 5.73 -13.29
CA ILE A 13 2.26 4.49 -13.96
C ILE A 13 3.78 4.37 -14.12
N PRO A 14 4.53 5.42 -14.51
CA PRO A 14 5.99 5.35 -14.58
C PRO A 14 6.66 5.02 -13.23
N THR A 15 6.17 5.60 -12.14
CA THR A 15 6.75 5.37 -10.80
C THR A 15 6.29 4.05 -10.20
N LEU A 16 5.01 3.70 -10.37
CA LEU A 16 4.46 2.41 -9.96
C LEU A 16 5.17 1.25 -10.66
N SER A 17 5.55 1.44 -11.93
CA SER A 17 6.38 0.47 -12.66
C SER A 17 7.75 0.28 -12.01
N LYS A 18 8.43 1.37 -11.61
CA LYS A 18 9.69 1.27 -10.85
C LYS A 18 9.50 0.63 -9.49
N TYR A 19 8.37 0.89 -8.83
CA TYR A 19 8.05 0.24 -7.56
C TYR A 19 7.87 -1.27 -7.73
N ILE A 20 7.23 -1.74 -8.81
CA ILE A 20 7.10 -3.17 -9.14
C ILE A 20 8.46 -3.86 -9.21
N GLU A 21 9.48 -3.19 -9.76
CA GLU A 21 10.84 -3.74 -9.89
C GLU A 21 11.52 -3.99 -8.53
N ILE A 22 11.06 -3.36 -7.44
CA ILE A 22 11.62 -3.54 -6.10
C ILE A 22 11.04 -4.83 -5.46
N PRO A 23 11.86 -5.85 -5.16
CA PRO A 23 11.39 -7.09 -4.55
C PRO A 23 11.21 -6.95 -3.02
N ASN A 24 10.36 -5.99 -2.61
CA ASN A 24 10.05 -5.69 -1.20
C ASN A 24 9.06 -6.70 -0.60
N GLN A 25 9.52 -7.92 -0.33
CA GLN A 25 8.69 -8.93 0.32
C GLN A 25 8.43 -8.60 1.80
N SER A 26 7.22 -8.90 2.26
CA SER A 26 6.82 -8.69 3.65
C SER A 26 7.62 -9.57 4.63
N PRO A 27 7.79 -9.17 5.92
CA PRO A 27 8.64 -9.88 6.88
C PRO A 27 8.33 -11.38 7.09
N ALA A 28 7.08 -11.82 6.90
CA ALA A 28 6.70 -13.23 6.97
C ALA A 28 7.38 -14.09 5.89
N PHE A 29 7.78 -13.47 4.78
CA PHE A 29 8.38 -14.12 3.61
C PHE A 29 9.87 -13.84 3.45
N ASP A 30 10.35 -12.74 4.02
CA ASP A 30 11.77 -12.39 4.05
C ASP A 30 12.20 -12.01 5.48
N LYS A 31 12.88 -12.93 6.18
CA LYS A 31 13.38 -12.67 7.54
C LYS A 31 14.54 -11.66 7.55
N GLU A 32 15.19 -11.44 6.41
CA GLU A 32 16.30 -10.52 6.24
C GLU A 32 15.88 -9.22 5.53
N TRP A 33 14.57 -8.93 5.50
CA TRP A 33 13.99 -7.76 4.83
C TRP A 33 14.73 -6.45 5.13
N LYS A 34 15.17 -6.27 6.39
CA LYS A 34 15.92 -5.08 6.84
C LYS A 34 17.34 -5.01 6.25
N VAL A 35 18.00 -6.15 6.03
CA VAL A 35 19.35 -6.22 5.47
C VAL A 35 19.32 -6.11 3.95
N ALA A 36 18.29 -6.66 3.30
CA ALA A 36 18.13 -6.61 1.84
C ALA A 36 17.94 -5.18 1.29
N GLY A 37 17.47 -4.25 2.13
CA GLY A 37 17.32 -2.83 1.81
C GLY A 37 16.23 -2.53 0.77
N HIS A 38 15.38 -3.52 0.45
CA HIS A 38 14.28 -3.36 -0.50
C HIS A 38 13.16 -2.48 0.08
N THR A 39 12.89 -2.62 1.38
CA THR A 39 11.96 -1.78 2.13
C THR A 39 12.38 -0.31 2.08
N ASP A 40 13.65 -0.01 2.38
CA ASP A 40 14.17 1.36 2.34
C ASP A 40 14.10 1.95 0.92
N LYS A 41 14.41 1.15 -0.12
CA LYS A 41 14.27 1.56 -1.52
C LYS A 41 12.81 1.85 -1.89
N ALA A 42 11.87 1.03 -1.45
CA ALA A 42 10.45 1.23 -1.70
C ALA A 42 9.95 2.52 -1.02
N VAL A 43 10.25 2.69 0.27
CA VAL A 43 9.89 3.89 1.02
C VAL A 43 10.50 5.15 0.40
N ALA A 44 11.79 5.12 0.03
CA ALA A 44 12.44 6.24 -0.63
C ALA A 44 11.73 6.59 -1.95
N LEU A 45 11.51 5.61 -2.84
CA LEU A 45 10.84 5.82 -4.12
C LEU A 45 9.45 6.44 -3.93
N LEU A 46 8.65 5.88 -3.02
CA LEU A 46 7.29 6.34 -2.76
C LEU A 46 7.29 7.75 -2.16
N THR A 47 8.10 8.00 -1.13
CA THR A 47 8.13 9.30 -0.45
C THR A 47 8.73 10.40 -1.32
N ASP A 48 9.73 10.09 -2.15
CA ASP A 48 10.29 11.04 -3.12
C ASP A 48 9.26 11.40 -4.19
N TRP A 49 8.48 10.43 -4.67
CA TRP A 49 7.40 10.71 -5.60
C TRP A 49 6.32 11.59 -4.97
N VAL A 50 5.90 11.33 -3.72
CA VAL A 50 4.92 12.17 -3.01
C VAL A 50 5.44 13.60 -2.85
N LYS A 51 6.69 13.78 -2.43
CA LYS A 51 7.32 15.11 -2.29
C LYS A 51 7.34 15.86 -3.62
N ALA A 52 7.70 15.18 -4.71
CA ALA A 52 7.71 15.77 -6.05
C ALA A 52 6.33 16.26 -6.51
N GLN A 53 5.23 15.78 -5.91
CA GLN A 53 3.89 16.24 -6.22
C GLN A 53 3.56 17.64 -5.69
N ASN A 54 4.35 18.17 -4.76
CA ASN A 54 4.20 19.50 -4.18
C ASN A 54 2.76 19.82 -3.76
N VAL A 55 2.08 18.89 -3.10
CA VAL A 55 0.70 19.07 -2.66
C VAL A 55 0.65 20.13 -1.56
N PRO A 56 -0.09 21.25 -1.73
CA PRO A 56 -0.12 22.31 -0.73
C PRO A 56 -0.64 21.82 0.63
N GLY A 57 0.14 22.10 1.68
CA GLY A 57 -0.14 21.73 3.06
C GLY A 57 0.08 20.25 3.40
N LEU A 58 0.58 19.44 2.46
CA LEU A 58 0.91 18.04 2.76
C LEU A 58 2.17 17.97 3.64
N GLU A 59 2.04 17.33 4.79
CA GLU A 59 3.15 16.92 5.64
C GLU A 59 3.37 15.42 5.46
N LEU A 60 4.62 14.99 5.36
CA LEU A 60 5.02 13.59 5.21
C LEU A 60 6.11 13.26 6.23
N GLU A 61 5.92 12.15 6.94
CA GLU A 61 6.87 11.57 7.87
C GLU A 61 7.00 10.07 7.61
N VAL A 62 8.22 9.54 7.72
CA VAL A 62 8.46 8.10 7.79
C VAL A 62 8.80 7.77 9.23
N LEU A 63 7.96 7.01 9.90
CA LEU A 63 8.25 6.51 11.24
C LEU A 63 9.01 5.20 11.12
N GLN A 64 10.22 5.15 11.67
CA GLN A 64 11.06 3.96 11.69
C GLN A 64 11.50 3.68 13.12
N GLU A 65 11.21 2.47 13.60
CA GLU A 65 11.55 2.02 14.95
C GLU A 65 12.26 0.67 14.90
N ASP A 66 13.08 0.40 15.90
CA ASP A 66 13.85 -0.83 15.96
C ASP A 66 12.94 -2.06 16.02
N GLY A 67 13.23 -3.03 15.13
CA GLY A 67 12.46 -4.26 15.01
C GLY A 67 11.14 -4.15 14.27
N ARG A 68 10.79 -2.98 13.70
CA ARG A 68 9.52 -2.75 13.01
C ARG A 68 9.72 -2.29 11.58
N THR A 69 8.79 -2.66 10.71
CA THR A 69 8.69 -2.10 9.36
C THR A 69 8.35 -0.61 9.44
N PRO A 70 8.88 0.24 8.53
CA PRO A 70 8.60 1.66 8.55
C PRO A 70 7.14 1.94 8.17
N LEU A 71 6.58 3.01 8.73
CA LEU A 71 5.25 3.51 8.42
C LEU A 71 5.35 4.87 7.72
N ILE A 72 4.74 5.02 6.55
CA ILE A 72 4.62 6.33 5.90
C ILE A 72 3.34 6.99 6.42
N PHE A 73 3.50 8.11 7.11
CA PHE A 73 2.41 8.90 7.68
C PHE A 73 2.35 10.25 6.98
N MET A 74 1.17 10.61 6.47
CA MET A 74 0.95 11.91 5.84
C MET A 74 -0.29 12.60 6.39
N THR A 75 -0.27 13.93 6.39
CA THR A 75 -1.46 14.72 6.70
C THR A 75 -1.63 15.86 5.72
N VAL A 76 -2.88 16.23 5.45
CA VAL A 76 -3.26 17.41 4.67
C VAL A 76 -4.33 18.16 5.46
N PRO A 77 -4.16 19.47 5.74
CA PRO A 77 -5.15 20.25 6.45
C PRO A 77 -6.43 20.40 5.62
N SER A 78 -7.54 20.66 6.30
CA SER A 78 -8.77 21.09 5.64
C SER A 78 -8.53 22.39 4.87
N ASN A 79 -9.19 22.55 3.72
CA ASN A 79 -9.21 23.82 2.97
C ASN A 79 -10.57 24.55 3.07
N GLY A 80 -11.44 24.12 3.99
CA GLY A 80 -12.69 24.81 4.34
C GLY A 80 -13.06 24.61 5.81
N ASP A 81 -14.24 25.09 6.20
CA ASP A 81 -14.75 25.04 7.58
C ASP A 81 -15.35 23.67 7.94
N LEU A 82 -14.60 22.60 7.66
CA LEU A 82 -14.98 21.23 7.96
C LEU A 82 -14.03 20.65 9.02
N ASP A 83 -14.48 20.62 10.27
CA ASP A 83 -13.77 19.93 11.36
C ASP A 83 -14.08 18.43 11.36
N ARG A 84 -13.65 17.76 10.28
CA ARG A 84 -13.75 16.30 10.12
C ARG A 84 -12.41 15.73 9.70
N THR A 85 -12.19 14.46 10.00
CA THR A 85 -10.97 13.74 9.60
C THR A 85 -11.32 12.55 8.71
N ILE A 86 -10.67 12.46 7.55
CA ILE A 86 -10.68 11.30 6.67
C ILE A 86 -9.35 10.57 6.85
N LEU A 87 -9.38 9.26 7.08
CA LEU A 87 -8.19 8.41 7.10
C LEU A 87 -8.16 7.56 5.83
N MET A 88 -7.08 7.65 5.07
CA MET A 88 -6.82 6.79 3.91
C MET A 88 -5.74 5.76 4.29
N TYR A 89 -5.99 4.50 3.99
CA TYR A 89 -5.10 3.38 4.32
C TYR A 89 -4.70 2.58 3.09
N GLY A 90 -3.48 2.06 3.11
CA GLY A 90 -2.93 1.07 2.18
C GLY A 90 -1.60 0.50 2.69
N HIS A 91 -0.91 -0.31 1.88
CA HIS A 91 0.38 -0.89 2.24
C HIS A 91 1.38 -0.96 1.07
N PHE A 92 2.67 -1.18 1.38
CA PHE A 92 3.76 -1.20 0.37
C PHE A 92 4.68 -2.43 0.46
N ASP A 93 4.44 -3.34 1.39
CA ASP A 93 5.01 -4.68 1.37
C ASP A 93 4.29 -5.58 0.36
N LYS A 94 4.94 -6.68 -0.03
CA LYS A 94 4.45 -7.55 -1.11
C LYS A 94 4.43 -9.00 -0.68
N GLN A 95 3.43 -9.74 -1.15
CA GLN A 95 3.48 -11.20 -1.25
C GLN A 95 4.72 -11.69 -2.03
N PRO A 96 5.12 -12.97 -1.85
CA PRO A 96 6.14 -13.63 -2.64
C PRO A 96 5.89 -13.58 -4.16
N PRO A 97 6.95 -13.73 -4.97
CA PRO A 97 6.89 -13.56 -6.42
C PRO A 97 6.09 -14.61 -7.19
N LEU A 98 5.85 -15.82 -6.62
CA LEU A 98 5.25 -16.97 -7.32
C LEU A 98 5.90 -17.22 -8.71
N THR A 99 7.23 -17.32 -8.76
CA THR A 99 8.03 -17.27 -9.99
C THR A 99 7.63 -18.27 -11.08
N ASP A 100 7.16 -19.46 -10.70
CA ASP A 100 6.92 -20.55 -11.65
C ASP A 100 5.56 -20.48 -12.35
N SER A 101 4.72 -19.49 -12.03
CA SER A 101 3.33 -19.39 -12.50
C SER A 101 3.04 -18.22 -13.45
N TRP A 102 4.06 -17.43 -13.81
CA TRP A 102 3.86 -16.28 -14.69
C TRP A 102 3.81 -16.67 -16.16
N ALA A 103 2.87 -16.08 -16.90
CA ALA A 103 2.77 -16.27 -18.34
C ALA A 103 4.01 -15.75 -19.07
N GLU A 104 4.27 -16.30 -20.26
CA GLU A 104 5.42 -15.92 -21.08
C GLU A 104 5.50 -14.40 -21.29
N GLY A 105 6.70 -13.84 -21.07
CA GLY A 105 6.98 -12.41 -21.19
C GLY A 105 6.68 -11.58 -19.94
N LEU A 106 5.95 -12.13 -18.97
CA LEU A 106 5.65 -11.50 -17.67
C LEU A 106 6.58 -12.01 -16.58
N HIS A 107 6.85 -11.16 -15.58
CA HIS A 107 7.66 -11.53 -14.41
C HIS A 107 7.26 -10.64 -13.22
N PRO A 108 7.30 -11.14 -11.97
CA PRO A 108 6.82 -10.40 -10.80
C PRO A 108 7.52 -9.04 -10.61
N TYR A 109 8.81 -8.98 -10.93
CA TYR A 109 9.63 -7.76 -10.82
C TYR A 109 9.89 -7.09 -12.18
N LYS A 110 9.08 -7.38 -13.19
CA LYS A 110 9.16 -6.74 -14.51
C LYS A 110 7.82 -6.11 -14.85
N PRO A 111 7.66 -4.79 -14.72
CA PRO A 111 6.43 -4.12 -15.09
C PRO A 111 6.18 -4.29 -16.60
N VAL A 112 4.99 -4.76 -16.96
CA VAL A 112 4.58 -4.90 -18.37
C VAL A 112 3.17 -4.35 -18.54
N ILE A 113 3.01 -3.39 -19.44
CA ILE A 113 1.67 -2.95 -19.86
C ILE A 113 1.24 -3.80 -21.04
N LYS A 114 0.13 -4.52 -20.89
CA LYS A 114 -0.49 -5.32 -21.95
C LYS A 114 -2.00 -5.22 -21.84
N ASP A 115 -2.66 -4.95 -22.97
CA ASP A 115 -4.13 -4.84 -23.06
C ASP A 115 -4.75 -3.90 -22.01
N GLY A 116 -4.10 -2.75 -21.78
CA GLY A 116 -4.54 -1.75 -20.80
C GLY A 116 -4.29 -2.11 -19.34
N LYS A 117 -3.56 -3.19 -19.04
CA LYS A 117 -3.25 -3.65 -17.68
C LYS A 117 -1.76 -3.58 -17.40
N LEU A 118 -1.40 -3.08 -16.22
CA LEU A 118 -0.04 -3.12 -15.71
C LEU A 118 0.16 -4.41 -14.91
N TYR A 119 0.98 -5.31 -15.43
CA TYR A 119 1.37 -6.57 -14.80
C TYR A 119 2.64 -6.40 -13.96
N GLY A 120 2.64 -6.99 -12.77
CA GLY A 120 3.78 -7.03 -11.86
C GLY A 120 3.34 -7.15 -10.39
N ARG A 121 4.15 -7.81 -9.55
CA ARG A 121 3.86 -8.01 -8.13
C ARG A 121 3.95 -6.68 -7.39
N GLY A 122 2.95 -6.41 -6.56
CA GLY A 122 2.84 -5.17 -5.80
C GLY A 122 2.07 -4.07 -6.51
N GLY A 123 1.79 -4.18 -7.82
CA GLY A 123 1.17 -3.10 -8.58
C GLY A 123 -0.24 -2.77 -8.10
N ALA A 124 -1.12 -3.76 -8.12
CA ALA A 124 -2.53 -3.63 -7.70
C ALA A 124 -2.78 -3.95 -6.22
N ASP A 125 -1.82 -4.59 -5.57
CA ASP A 125 -1.91 -5.13 -4.21
C ASP A 125 -0.55 -4.89 -3.54
N ASP A 126 -0.33 -3.75 -2.87
CA ASP A 126 -1.21 -2.56 -2.82
C ASP A 126 -0.45 -1.26 -3.19
N GLY A 127 0.57 -1.38 -4.04
CA GLY A 127 1.45 -0.26 -4.38
C GLY A 127 0.73 0.95 -4.96
N TYR A 128 -0.46 0.78 -5.55
CA TYR A 128 -1.23 1.87 -6.14
C TYR A 128 -1.90 2.80 -5.12
N SER A 129 -2.17 2.33 -3.89
CA SER A 129 -3.00 3.05 -2.91
C SER A 129 -2.45 4.43 -2.55
N ILE A 130 -1.15 4.53 -2.30
CA ILE A 130 -0.49 5.81 -2.01
C ILE A 130 -0.61 6.79 -3.19
N PHE A 131 -0.44 6.32 -4.42
CA PHE A 131 -0.57 7.15 -5.61
C PHE A 131 -1.99 7.62 -5.83
N ALA A 132 -2.97 6.72 -5.65
CA ALA A 132 -4.39 7.01 -5.76
C ALA A 132 -4.84 8.02 -4.70
N ALA A 133 -4.36 7.90 -3.46
CA ALA A 133 -4.64 8.85 -2.39
C ALA A 133 -4.15 10.26 -2.74
N ILE A 134 -2.91 10.39 -3.21
CA ILE A 134 -2.36 11.68 -3.63
C ILE A 134 -3.08 12.23 -4.87
N CYS A 135 -3.42 11.38 -5.83
CA CYS A 135 -4.19 11.78 -7.01
C CYS A 135 -5.57 12.34 -6.63
N ALA A 136 -6.27 11.70 -5.70
CA ALA A 136 -7.56 12.17 -5.21
C ALA A 136 -7.45 13.55 -4.56
N ILE A 137 -6.44 13.75 -3.70
CA ILE A 137 -6.19 15.05 -3.05
C ILE A 137 -5.88 16.14 -4.07
N LYS A 138 -5.00 15.86 -5.03
CA LYS A 138 -4.67 16.81 -6.09
C LYS A 138 -5.89 17.15 -6.93
N SER A 139 -6.70 16.16 -7.29
CA SER A 139 -7.92 16.37 -8.05
C SER A 139 -8.92 17.27 -7.32
N LEU A 140 -9.08 17.10 -6.01
CA LEU A 140 -9.90 17.99 -5.18
C LEU A 140 -9.36 19.42 -5.20
N LYS A 141 -8.06 19.61 -5.00
CA LYS A 141 -7.43 20.93 -5.01
C LYS A 141 -7.50 21.62 -6.37
N GLU A 142 -7.26 20.91 -7.46
CA GLU A 142 -7.38 21.42 -8.84
C GLU A 142 -8.81 21.82 -9.18
N SER A 143 -9.81 21.10 -8.66
CA SER A 143 -11.22 21.45 -8.84
C SER A 143 -11.68 22.65 -7.98
N GLY A 144 -10.87 23.08 -7.01
CA GLY A 144 -11.26 24.08 -6.01
C GLY A 144 -12.28 23.57 -4.98
N ALA A 145 -12.55 22.26 -4.94
CA ALA A 145 -13.49 21.68 -3.99
C ALA A 145 -12.97 21.78 -2.54
N HIS A 146 -13.90 21.98 -1.61
CA HIS A 146 -13.60 21.88 -0.19
C HIS A 146 -13.41 20.41 0.20
N HIS A 147 -12.45 20.15 1.07
CA HIS A 147 -12.16 18.85 1.63
C HIS A 147 -11.82 18.98 3.11
N SER A 148 -12.21 17.97 3.88
CA SER A 148 -11.86 17.85 5.30
C SER A 148 -10.36 17.59 5.49
N ARG A 149 -9.91 17.52 6.74
CA ARG A 149 -8.55 17.08 7.05
C ARG A 149 -8.37 15.63 6.59
N ILE A 150 -7.25 15.36 5.93
CA ILE A 150 -6.93 14.01 5.44
C ILE A 150 -5.67 13.51 6.15
N VAL A 151 -5.73 12.27 6.64
CA VAL A 151 -4.61 11.51 7.17
C VAL A 151 -4.41 10.32 6.25
N ILE A 152 -3.17 10.01 5.91
CA ILE A 152 -2.83 8.83 5.11
C ILE A 152 -1.84 7.98 5.89
N VAL A 153 -2.10 6.69 5.96
CA VAL A 153 -1.25 5.68 6.61
C VAL A 153 -0.94 4.61 5.58
N ILE A 154 0.34 4.44 5.24
CA ILE A 154 0.81 3.37 4.35
C ILE A 154 1.79 2.50 5.15
N GLU A 155 1.39 1.27 5.44
CA GLU A 155 2.17 0.34 6.27
C GLU A 155 3.04 -0.64 5.46
N GLY A 156 3.96 -1.32 6.13
CA GLY A 156 4.93 -2.21 5.50
C GLY A 156 4.86 -3.66 5.97
N CYS A 157 3.77 -4.09 6.61
CA CYS A 157 3.63 -5.46 7.09
C CYS A 157 2.22 -6.05 6.98
N GLU A 158 1.36 -5.52 6.10
CA GLU A 158 -0.02 -6.00 5.92
C GLU A 158 -0.03 -7.48 5.54
N GLU A 159 0.84 -7.86 4.60
CA GLU A 159 0.91 -9.20 4.02
C GLU A 159 1.48 -10.23 5.03
N SER A 160 1.97 -9.73 6.17
CA SER A 160 2.41 -10.47 7.35
C SER A 160 1.39 -10.44 8.51
N GLY A 161 0.20 -9.89 8.28
CA GLY A 161 -0.88 -9.75 9.26
C GLY A 161 -0.82 -8.46 10.09
N SER A 162 -0.18 -7.41 9.59
CA SER A 162 -0.04 -6.09 10.24
C SER A 162 0.47 -6.11 11.70
N PRO A 163 1.49 -6.90 12.08
CA PRO A 163 1.93 -6.99 13.48
C PRO A 163 2.47 -5.67 14.06
N ASP A 164 2.98 -4.77 13.22
CA ASP A 164 3.51 -3.47 13.65
C ASP A 164 2.47 -2.37 13.70
N LEU A 165 1.37 -2.49 12.93
CA LEU A 165 0.37 -1.43 12.80
C LEU A 165 -0.26 -1.01 14.14
N PRO A 166 -0.67 -1.92 15.07
CA PRO A 166 -1.25 -1.53 16.35
C PRO A 166 -0.35 -0.60 17.17
N HIS A 167 0.96 -0.81 17.12
CA HIS A 167 1.94 0.03 17.80
C HIS A 167 1.93 1.45 17.22
N TYR A 168 2.00 1.57 15.90
CA TYR A 168 2.00 2.87 15.23
C TYR A 168 0.67 3.60 15.40
N ILE A 169 -0.47 2.93 15.30
CA ILE A 169 -1.80 3.54 15.53
C ILE A 169 -1.92 4.05 16.96
N SER A 170 -1.45 3.29 17.96
CA SER A 170 -1.44 3.74 19.35
C SER A 170 -0.59 5.00 19.53
N LYS A 171 0.60 5.05 18.91
CA LYS A 171 1.52 6.19 18.97
C LYS A 171 0.97 7.42 18.25
N LEU A 172 0.29 7.22 17.13
CA LEU A 172 -0.24 8.29 16.28
C LEU A 172 -1.66 8.70 16.66
N LYS A 173 -2.28 8.12 17.69
CA LYS A 173 -3.69 8.31 18.06
C LYS A 173 -4.12 9.79 18.07
N ASP A 174 -3.36 10.65 18.74
CA ASP A 174 -3.70 12.08 18.85
C ASP A 174 -3.51 12.83 17.52
N ARG A 175 -2.57 12.38 16.69
CA ARG A 175 -2.32 12.92 15.37
C ARG A 175 -3.33 12.42 14.34
N ILE A 176 -3.80 11.18 14.45
CA ILE A 176 -4.85 10.63 13.59
C ILE A 176 -6.19 11.30 13.95
N ARG A 177 -6.46 11.54 15.24
CA ARG A 177 -7.78 11.92 15.78
C ARG A 177 -8.81 10.82 15.54
N VAL A 178 -10.09 11.10 15.80
CA VAL A 178 -11.19 10.20 15.45
C VAL A 178 -11.56 10.45 13.99
N PRO A 179 -11.37 9.48 13.07
CA PRO A 179 -11.79 9.64 11.69
C PRO A 179 -13.31 9.54 11.57
N ASP A 180 -13.92 10.43 10.78
CA ASP A 180 -15.32 10.37 10.37
C ASP A 180 -15.54 9.42 9.19
N LEU A 181 -14.48 9.19 8.41
CA LEU A 181 -14.46 8.29 7.27
C LEU A 181 -13.10 7.60 7.18
N ILE A 182 -13.11 6.29 6.96
CA ILE A 182 -11.92 5.51 6.62
C ILE A 182 -12.08 5.02 5.18
N VAL A 183 -11.08 5.29 4.35
CA VAL A 183 -10.99 4.83 2.97
C VAL A 183 -9.83 3.84 2.88
N CYS A 184 -10.13 2.58 2.66
CA CYS A 184 -9.14 1.54 2.39
C CYS A 184 -9.13 1.27 0.88
N LEU A 185 -7.95 1.38 0.25
CA LEU A 185 -7.77 1.11 -1.17
C LEU A 185 -7.13 -0.27 -1.38
N ASP A 186 -7.57 -1.27 -0.63
CA ASP A 186 -6.96 -2.60 -0.64
C ASP A 186 -8.05 -3.68 -0.53
N SER A 187 -8.87 -3.77 -1.58
CA SER A 187 -9.98 -4.72 -1.60
C SER A 187 -10.31 -5.17 -3.02
N GLY A 188 -11.16 -6.18 -3.12
CA GLY A 188 -11.57 -6.75 -4.40
C GLY A 188 -12.64 -5.93 -5.12
N CYS A 189 -12.71 -6.11 -6.43
CA CYS A 189 -13.87 -5.76 -7.26
C CYS A 189 -14.39 -7.03 -7.95
N GLY A 190 -15.71 -7.14 -8.12
CA GLY A 190 -16.30 -8.28 -8.84
C GLY A 190 -16.23 -8.13 -10.36
N THR A 191 -16.28 -6.88 -10.84
CA THR A 191 -16.21 -6.49 -12.27
C THR A 191 -15.49 -5.15 -12.40
N TYR A 192 -15.08 -4.79 -13.62
CA TYR A 192 -14.33 -3.55 -13.92
C TYR A 192 -15.18 -2.41 -14.55
N ASP A 193 -16.50 -2.56 -14.57
CA ASP A 193 -17.45 -1.65 -15.23
C ASP A 193 -18.31 -0.83 -14.26
N GLN A 194 -18.12 -1.00 -12.95
CA GLN A 194 -18.84 -0.30 -11.90
C GLN A 194 -18.00 -0.13 -10.65
N PHE A 195 -18.43 0.76 -9.76
CA PHE A 195 -17.81 0.94 -8.45
C PHE A 195 -18.29 -0.13 -7.47
N TRP A 196 -17.35 -0.73 -6.73
CA TRP A 196 -17.61 -1.77 -5.74
C TRP A 196 -17.38 -1.24 -4.33
N ILE A 197 -18.31 -1.54 -3.41
CA ILE A 197 -18.18 -1.23 -1.99
C ILE A 197 -18.10 -2.54 -1.23
N THR A 198 -16.94 -2.80 -0.62
CA THR A 198 -16.76 -3.92 0.30
C THR A 198 -17.54 -3.64 1.59
N THR A 199 -18.52 -4.47 1.90
CA THR A 199 -19.38 -4.33 3.10
C THR A 199 -18.87 -5.12 4.30
N SER A 200 -18.02 -6.11 4.08
CA SER A 200 -17.42 -6.92 5.14
C SER A 200 -16.15 -7.63 4.65
N LEU A 201 -15.26 -7.94 5.60
CA LEU A 201 -14.10 -8.80 5.40
C LEU A 201 -14.21 -9.99 6.37
N ARG A 202 -13.71 -11.16 5.95
CA ARG A 202 -13.61 -12.33 6.85
C ARG A 202 -12.39 -12.19 7.74
N GLY A 203 -12.47 -12.76 8.94
CA GLY A 203 -11.26 -13.03 9.74
C GLY A 203 -10.46 -14.19 9.16
N ILE A 204 -9.20 -14.29 9.55
CA ILE A 204 -8.30 -15.40 9.21
C ILE A 204 -7.68 -16.00 10.48
N VAL A 205 -7.60 -17.32 10.52
CA VAL A 205 -6.84 -18.07 11.53
C VAL A 205 -6.05 -19.13 10.78
N ALA A 206 -4.73 -19.09 10.92
CA ALA A 206 -3.82 -20.07 10.33
C ALA A 206 -3.21 -20.94 11.44
N GLY A 207 -3.00 -22.23 11.16
CA GLY A 207 -2.40 -23.18 12.10
C GLY A 207 -1.73 -24.34 11.37
N ILE A 208 -0.77 -24.99 12.04
CA ILE A 208 -0.03 -26.14 11.51
C ILE A 208 -0.52 -27.40 12.22
N LEU A 209 -1.17 -28.32 11.49
CA LEU A 209 -1.48 -29.66 11.98
C LEU A 209 -0.31 -30.58 11.68
N LYS A 210 0.35 -31.08 12.73
CA LYS A 210 1.44 -32.05 12.63
C LYS A 210 0.95 -33.41 13.16
N VAL A 211 1.03 -34.44 12.33
CA VAL A 211 0.76 -35.83 12.72
C VAL A 211 2.06 -36.62 12.62
N GLU A 212 2.49 -37.21 13.73
CA GLU A 212 3.70 -38.03 13.82
C GLU A 212 3.30 -39.43 14.27
N VAL A 213 3.65 -40.45 13.47
CA VAL A 213 3.40 -41.88 13.80
C VAL A 213 4.66 -42.55 14.33
N THR A 214 5.82 -42.20 13.77
CA THR A 214 7.14 -42.64 14.21
C THR A 214 8.06 -41.43 14.37
N LYS A 215 9.14 -41.58 15.14
CA LYS A 215 10.15 -40.52 15.34
C LYS A 215 11.17 -40.42 14.20
N GLU A 216 11.20 -41.44 13.34
CA GLU A 216 12.10 -41.56 12.21
C GLU A 216 11.38 -42.24 11.04
N GLY A 217 11.85 -41.99 9.83
CA GLY A 217 11.33 -42.68 8.64
C GLY A 217 11.72 -44.16 8.69
N SER A 218 10.74 -45.06 8.62
CA SER A 218 10.98 -46.49 8.49
C SER A 218 10.80 -46.93 7.03
N HIS A 219 11.61 -47.89 6.58
CA HIS A 219 11.36 -48.55 5.30
C HIS A 219 9.98 -49.22 5.33
N SER A 220 9.18 -49.02 4.29
CA SER A 220 7.84 -49.60 4.16
C SER A 220 7.86 -51.13 4.10
#